data_AF-A0A1H4UQX0-F1
#
_entry.id   AF-A0A1H4UQX0-F1
#
_cell.length_a   1.000
_cell.length_b   1.000
_cell.length_c   1.000
_cell.angle_alpha   90.00
_cell.angle_beta   90.00
_cell.angle_gamma   90.00
#
_symmetry.space_group_name_H-M   'P 1'
#
loop_
_entity.id
_entity.type
_entity.pdbx_description
1 polymer ?
#
loop_
_entity_poly.entity_id
_entity_poly.type
_entity_poly.pdbx_seq_one_letter_code
_entity_poly.pdbx_strand_id
1 'polypeptide(L)'
;MRSLERHRDVGAYALGVLDEAEAFRFEDHLMECTSCAAHVTEFGPASRQLMLYRRATPRYVHPMAQPGPRLLDRLLDEVSARRRAGRRRFLYAVAASVVLAVGGPAVATLAGGGDGAVQLTATDAKSGVWAQVTAANENYGSDVSLKIKDGAGPRSCRLVVVGRDGSEQVVTSWNVPAHDATMITMQGGAAMHPDEIDHYDVRTADGQQLVRLTSH
;
A
#
# COMPACT_ATOMS: atom_id res chain seq x y z
N MET A 1 -5.49 -53.35 -13.12
CA MET A 1 -5.37 -52.22 -14.08
C MET A 1 -5.27 -50.82 -13.45
N ARG A 2 -5.42 -50.62 -12.12
CA ARG A 2 -5.59 -49.28 -11.50
C ARG A 2 -4.36 -48.57 -10.90
N SER A 3 -3.14 -49.14 -10.85
CA SER A 3 -2.00 -48.44 -10.21
C SER A 3 -1.25 -47.52 -11.18
N LEU A 4 -1.12 -47.92 -12.44
CA LEU A 4 -0.38 -47.14 -13.44
C LEU A 4 -1.09 -45.84 -13.83
N GLU A 5 -2.42 -45.86 -13.86
CA GLU A 5 -3.26 -44.65 -14.05
C GLU A 5 -3.06 -43.69 -12.86
N ARG A 6 -3.11 -44.19 -11.63
CA ARG A 6 -2.89 -43.37 -10.42
C ARG A 6 -1.51 -42.70 -10.39
N HIS A 7 -0.44 -43.37 -10.82
CA HIS A 7 0.88 -42.72 -10.88
C HIS A 7 0.99 -41.58 -11.90
N ARG A 8 0.12 -41.55 -12.93
CA ARG A 8 0.10 -40.46 -13.93
C ARG A 8 -0.57 -39.19 -13.40
N ASP A 9 -1.43 -39.31 -12.41
CA ASP A 9 -2.21 -38.20 -11.86
C ASP A 9 -1.40 -37.27 -10.95
N VAL A 10 -0.17 -37.66 -10.59
CA VAL A 10 0.70 -36.88 -9.68
C VAL A 10 0.94 -35.44 -10.15
N GLY A 11 1.10 -35.22 -11.46
CA GLY A 11 1.26 -33.88 -12.03
C GLY A 11 -0.05 -33.09 -12.03
N ALA A 12 -1.17 -33.76 -12.31
CA ALA A 12 -2.50 -33.15 -12.28
C ALA A 12 -2.89 -32.73 -10.85
N TYR A 13 -2.59 -33.58 -9.87
CA TYR A 13 -2.75 -33.28 -8.45
C TYR A 13 -1.88 -32.09 -8.03
N ALA A 14 -0.58 -32.09 -8.38
CA ALA A 14 0.34 -30.99 -8.04
C ALA A 14 -0.04 -29.64 -8.68
N LEU A 15 -0.73 -29.65 -9.83
CA LEU A 15 -1.27 -28.46 -10.49
C LEU A 15 -2.65 -28.05 -9.97
N GLY A 16 -3.31 -28.88 -9.16
CA GLY A 16 -4.66 -28.65 -8.65
C GLY A 16 -5.72 -28.66 -9.74
N VAL A 17 -5.58 -29.53 -10.74
CA VAL A 17 -6.54 -29.65 -11.87
C VAL A 17 -7.46 -30.87 -11.79
N LEU A 18 -7.20 -31.78 -10.84
CA LEU A 18 -8.10 -32.91 -10.56
C LEU A 18 -9.41 -32.41 -9.95
N ASP A 19 -10.50 -33.13 -10.21
CA ASP A 19 -11.74 -32.92 -9.48
C ASP A 19 -11.64 -33.42 -8.03
N GLU A 20 -12.62 -33.05 -7.20
CA GLU A 20 -12.63 -33.41 -5.77
C GLU A 20 -12.58 -34.94 -5.54
N ALA A 21 -13.30 -35.71 -6.35
CA ALA A 21 -13.38 -37.16 -6.20
C ALA A 21 -12.11 -37.86 -6.67
N GLU A 22 -11.43 -37.31 -7.67
CA GLU A 22 -10.13 -37.76 -8.16
C GLU A 22 -9.01 -37.41 -7.17
N ALA A 23 -9.01 -36.20 -6.63
CA ALA A 23 -8.05 -35.76 -5.62
C ALA A 23 -8.11 -36.66 -4.37
N PHE A 24 -9.31 -36.90 -3.83
CA PHE A 24 -9.48 -37.78 -2.68
C PHE A 24 -8.95 -39.20 -2.92
N ARG A 25 -9.23 -39.77 -4.11
CA ARG A 25 -8.73 -41.10 -4.50
C ARG A 25 -7.21 -41.12 -4.67
N PHE A 26 -6.60 -40.00 -5.05
CA PHE A 26 -5.16 -39.87 -5.19
C PHE A 26 -4.47 -39.67 -3.82
N GLU A 27 -5.10 -38.94 -2.91
CA GLU A 27 -4.62 -38.78 -1.52
C GLU A 27 -4.56 -40.12 -0.77
N ASP A 28 -5.58 -40.98 -0.93
CA ASP A 28 -5.55 -42.36 -0.42
C ASP A 28 -4.33 -43.13 -0.94
N HIS A 29 -4.00 -42.96 -2.23
CA HIS A 29 -2.81 -43.58 -2.81
C HIS A 29 -1.49 -42.98 -2.29
N LEU A 30 -1.43 -41.69 -1.97
CA LEU A 30 -0.25 -41.05 -1.40
C LEU A 30 0.14 -41.65 -0.05
N MET A 31 -0.83 -42.13 0.73
CA MET A 31 -0.58 -42.81 2.01
C MET A 31 0.16 -44.14 1.83
N GLU A 32 0.00 -44.79 0.68
CA GLU A 32 0.57 -46.11 0.38
C GLU A 32 1.82 -46.05 -0.53
N CYS A 33 2.10 -44.90 -1.16
CA CYS A 33 3.17 -44.77 -2.16
C CYS A 33 4.13 -43.59 -1.91
N THR A 34 5.31 -43.90 -1.37
CA THR A 34 6.38 -42.92 -1.09
C THR A 34 6.96 -42.25 -2.34
N SER A 35 6.98 -42.95 -3.49
CA SER A 35 7.45 -42.37 -4.75
C SER A 35 6.52 -41.27 -5.25
N CYS A 36 5.20 -41.44 -5.17
CA CYS A 36 4.25 -40.40 -5.51
C CYS A 36 4.33 -39.22 -4.53
N ALA A 37 4.49 -39.48 -3.23
CA ALA A 37 4.69 -38.42 -2.24
C ALA A 37 5.94 -37.57 -2.54
N ALA A 38 7.06 -38.22 -2.91
CA ALA A 38 8.28 -37.53 -3.33
C ALA A 38 8.04 -36.66 -4.58
N HIS A 39 7.44 -37.23 -5.63
CA HIS A 39 7.16 -36.50 -6.86
C HIS A 39 6.25 -35.27 -6.65
N VAL A 40 5.21 -35.34 -5.79
CA VAL A 40 4.38 -34.17 -5.47
C VAL A 40 5.23 -33.03 -4.89
N THR A 41 6.16 -33.35 -3.98
CA THR A 41 7.06 -32.33 -3.41
C THR A 41 8.03 -31.75 -4.44
N GLU A 42 8.56 -32.59 -5.34
CA GLU A 42 9.45 -32.17 -6.43
C GLU A 42 8.75 -31.23 -7.43
N PHE A 43 7.45 -31.41 -7.65
CA PHE A 43 6.67 -30.50 -8.52
C PHE A 43 6.36 -29.14 -7.89
N GLY A 44 6.52 -28.98 -6.57
CA GLY A 44 6.16 -27.75 -5.85
C GLY A 44 6.79 -26.46 -6.41
N PRO A 45 8.10 -26.41 -6.70
CA PRO A 45 8.73 -25.25 -7.35
C PRO A 45 8.16 -24.95 -8.73
N ALA A 46 7.95 -25.98 -9.57
CA ALA A 46 7.44 -25.82 -10.92
C ALA A 46 5.97 -25.35 -10.93
N SER A 47 5.11 -25.94 -10.09
CA SER A 47 3.71 -25.54 -9.97
C SER A 47 3.57 -24.09 -9.47
N ARG A 48 4.43 -23.66 -8.55
CA ARG A 48 4.49 -22.26 -8.08
C ARG A 48 4.86 -21.29 -9.21
N GLN A 49 5.85 -21.62 -10.03
CA GLN A 49 6.23 -20.79 -11.19
C GLN A 49 5.09 -20.69 -12.22
N LEU A 50 4.42 -21.81 -12.51
CA LEU A 50 3.26 -21.81 -13.39
C LEU A 50 2.09 -20.98 -12.84
N MET A 51 1.87 -21.00 -11.52
CA MET A 51 0.86 -20.14 -10.89
C MET A 51 1.22 -18.65 -10.95
N LEU A 52 2.49 -18.29 -10.79
CA LEU A 52 2.96 -16.92 -10.97
C LEU A 52 2.78 -16.46 -12.42
N TYR A 53 3.15 -17.31 -13.38
CA TYR A 53 2.95 -17.03 -14.81
C TYR A 53 1.47 -16.78 -15.14
N ARG A 54 0.57 -17.64 -14.63
CA ARG A 54 -0.89 -17.51 -14.83
C ARG A 54 -1.46 -16.23 -14.24
N ARG A 55 -0.95 -15.75 -13.10
CA ARG A 55 -1.41 -14.50 -12.47
C ARG A 55 -0.89 -13.26 -13.19
N ALA A 56 0.34 -13.31 -13.69
CA ALA A 56 0.99 -12.17 -14.34
C ALA A 56 0.60 -12.01 -15.82
N THR A 57 0.12 -13.08 -16.47
CA THR A 57 -0.08 -13.11 -17.93
C THR A 57 -1.56 -13.20 -18.29
N PRO A 58 -2.10 -12.25 -19.09
CA PRO A 58 -3.46 -12.34 -19.61
C PRO A 58 -3.67 -13.58 -20.50
N ARG A 59 -4.88 -14.17 -20.47
CA ARG A 59 -5.20 -15.43 -21.16
C ARG A 59 -5.06 -15.40 -22.69
N TYR A 60 -5.03 -14.22 -23.30
CA TYR A 60 -4.87 -14.06 -24.75
C TYR A 60 -3.40 -14.08 -25.20
N VAL A 61 -2.44 -14.08 -24.26
CA VAL A 61 -1.02 -14.18 -24.58
C VAL A 61 -0.63 -15.65 -24.66
N HIS A 62 -0.08 -16.06 -25.80
CA HIS A 62 0.39 -17.43 -25.99
C HIS A 62 1.60 -17.72 -25.09
N PRO A 63 1.73 -18.92 -24.48
CA PRO A 63 2.88 -19.28 -23.63
C PRO A 63 4.26 -19.14 -24.30
N MET A 64 4.27 -19.24 -25.63
CA MET A 64 5.47 -19.14 -26.46
C MET A 64 5.56 -17.80 -27.21
N ALA A 65 4.76 -16.80 -26.81
CA ALA A 65 4.82 -15.49 -27.39
C ALA A 65 6.17 -14.83 -27.06
N GLN A 66 6.90 -14.42 -28.09
CA GLN A 66 8.15 -13.69 -27.91
C GLN A 66 7.86 -12.18 -27.82
N PRO A 67 8.57 -11.44 -26.95
CA PRO A 67 8.53 -9.99 -26.94
C PRO A 67 8.87 -9.44 -28.33
N GLY A 68 8.10 -8.47 -28.81
CA GLY A 68 8.46 -7.77 -30.04
C GLY A 68 9.81 -7.07 -29.89
N PRO A 69 10.63 -6.97 -30.96
CA PRO A 69 12.02 -6.49 -30.87
C PRO A 69 12.16 -5.06 -30.33
N ARG A 70 11.10 -4.24 -30.43
CA ARG A 70 11.06 -2.84 -29.94
C ARG A 70 10.39 -2.66 -28.59
N LEU A 71 9.96 -3.74 -27.92
CA LEU A 71 9.27 -3.63 -26.64
C LEU A 71 10.22 -3.16 -25.55
N LEU A 72 11.44 -3.73 -25.52
CA LEU A 72 12.46 -3.36 -24.56
C LEU A 72 12.84 -1.88 -24.71
N ASP A 73 13.15 -1.45 -25.93
CA ASP A 73 13.52 -0.06 -26.22
C ASP A 73 12.42 0.91 -25.76
N ARG A 74 11.15 0.62 -26.08
CA ARG A 74 10.01 1.44 -25.63
C ARG A 74 9.88 1.50 -24.11
N LEU A 75 10.10 0.39 -23.40
CA LEU A 75 10.03 0.37 -21.94
C LEU A 75 11.19 1.15 -21.31
N LEU A 76 12.40 1.02 -21.86
CA LEU A 76 13.56 1.78 -21.41
C LEU A 76 13.37 3.29 -21.68
N ASP A 77 12.84 3.65 -22.84
CA ASP A 77 12.50 5.02 -23.19
C ASP A 77 11.46 5.59 -22.24
N GLU A 78 10.38 4.85 -21.96
CA GLU A 78 9.32 5.26 -21.02
C GLU A 78 9.87 5.46 -19.60
N VAL A 79 10.70 4.54 -19.11
CA VAL A 79 11.37 4.68 -17.79
C VAL A 79 12.30 5.90 -17.78
N SER A 80 13.06 6.12 -18.86
CA SER A 80 13.96 7.27 -18.97
C SER A 80 13.19 8.59 -18.99
N ALA A 81 12.05 8.64 -19.69
CA ALA A 81 11.16 9.79 -19.77
C ALA A 81 10.55 10.11 -18.40
N ARG A 82 10.06 9.09 -17.68
CA ARG A 82 9.55 9.25 -16.31
C ARG A 82 10.62 9.75 -15.35
N ARG A 83 11.84 9.19 -15.40
CA ARG A 83 12.97 9.66 -14.58
C ARG A 83 13.32 11.12 -14.91
N ARG A 84 13.34 11.49 -16.19
CA ARG A 84 13.61 12.87 -16.63
C ARG A 84 12.52 13.84 -16.14
N ALA A 85 11.26 13.46 -16.20
CA ALA A 85 10.14 14.26 -15.67
C ALA A 85 10.26 14.43 -14.14
N GLY A 86 10.58 13.37 -13.41
CA GLY A 86 10.83 13.43 -11.96
C GLY A 86 12.01 14.33 -11.61
N ARG A 87 13.14 14.19 -12.32
CA ARG A 87 14.31 15.04 -12.12
C ARG A 87 14.02 16.50 -12.44
N ARG A 88 13.24 16.79 -13.49
CA ARG A 88 12.78 18.16 -13.79
C ARG A 88 11.92 18.72 -12.67
N ARG A 89 10.94 17.98 -12.16
CA ARG A 89 10.11 18.39 -11.02
C ARG A 89 10.96 18.68 -9.77
N PHE A 90 11.95 17.83 -9.49
CA PHE A 90 12.89 18.05 -8.40
C PHE A 90 13.73 19.33 -8.61
N LEU A 91 14.25 19.54 -9.82
CA LEU A 91 14.99 20.77 -10.15
C LEU A 91 14.11 22.02 -10.04
N TYR A 92 12.84 21.96 -10.46
CA TYR A 92 11.89 23.05 -10.25
C TYR A 92 11.61 23.30 -8.77
N ALA A 93 11.50 22.26 -7.95
CA ALA A 93 11.36 22.41 -6.50
C ALA A 93 12.60 23.06 -5.86
N VAL A 94 13.81 22.67 -6.29
CA VAL A 94 15.06 23.30 -5.85
C VAL A 94 15.11 24.77 -6.30
N ALA A 95 14.80 25.07 -7.56
CA ALA A 95 14.76 26.44 -8.06
C ALA A 95 13.73 27.30 -7.30
N ALA A 96 12.53 26.77 -7.04
CA ALA A 96 11.51 27.43 -6.23
C ALA A 96 12.00 27.68 -4.80
N SER A 97 12.73 26.74 -4.19
CA SER A 97 13.31 26.94 -2.85
C SER A 97 14.35 28.07 -2.81
N VAL A 98 15.14 28.25 -3.87
CA VAL A 98 16.10 29.37 -3.98
C VAL A 98 15.36 30.70 -4.15
N VAL A 99 14.31 30.74 -4.98
CA VAL A 99 13.46 31.95 -5.14
C VAL A 99 12.74 32.30 -3.83
N LEU A 100 12.23 31.32 -3.10
CA LEU A 100 11.61 31.53 -1.79
C LEU A 100 12.65 31.93 -0.73
N ALA A 101 13.90 31.47 -0.80
CA ALA A 101 14.94 31.88 0.14
C ALA A 101 15.41 33.32 -0.10
N VAL A 102 15.47 33.77 -1.36
CA VAL A 102 15.97 35.11 -1.74
C VAL A 102 14.83 36.15 -1.80
N GLY A 103 13.64 35.76 -2.22
CA GLY A 103 12.45 36.62 -2.35
C GLY A 103 11.39 36.43 -1.26
N GLY A 104 11.47 35.37 -0.45
CA GLY A 104 10.48 35.03 0.57
C GLY A 104 10.25 36.07 1.67
N PRO A 105 11.27 36.83 2.14
CA PRO A 105 11.01 37.87 3.13
C PRO A 105 10.07 38.98 2.62
N ALA A 106 10.05 39.24 1.31
CA ALA A 106 9.20 40.27 0.71
C ALA A 106 7.79 39.78 0.33
N VAL A 107 7.61 38.47 0.14
CA VAL A 107 6.28 37.87 -0.14
C VAL A 107 5.58 37.47 1.16
N ALA A 108 6.32 37.11 2.21
CA ALA A 108 5.75 36.78 3.53
C ALA A 108 5.01 37.96 4.18
N THR A 109 5.33 39.20 3.82
CA THR A 109 4.60 40.39 4.27
C THR A 109 3.36 40.72 3.43
N LEU A 110 3.18 40.09 2.26
CA LEU A 110 2.07 40.34 1.34
C LEU A 110 1.09 39.16 1.19
N ALA A 111 1.48 37.96 1.64
CA ALA A 111 0.64 36.76 1.60
C ALA A 111 -0.12 36.47 2.91
N GLY A 112 -0.29 37.46 3.78
CA GLY A 112 -1.18 37.41 4.94
C GLY A 112 -2.64 37.59 4.52
N GLY A 113 -3.20 36.63 3.76
CA GLY A 113 -4.57 36.70 3.27
C GLY A 113 -5.08 35.38 2.69
N GLY A 114 -5.50 34.45 3.56
CA GLY A 114 -6.21 33.23 3.21
C GLY A 114 -6.55 32.43 4.47
N ASP A 115 -7.80 32.52 4.92
CA ASP A 115 -8.34 31.91 6.15
C ASP A 115 -8.14 30.37 6.24
N GLY A 116 -7.73 29.89 7.41
CA GLY A 116 -8.39 28.75 8.06
C GLY A 116 -7.80 27.33 8.00
N ALA A 117 -6.73 27.06 7.25
CA ALA A 117 -6.17 25.69 7.17
C ALA A 117 -4.99 25.44 8.12
N VAL A 118 -5.14 24.47 9.03
CA VAL A 118 -4.09 24.01 9.96
C VAL A 118 -3.33 22.83 9.33
N GLN A 119 -2.00 22.87 9.35
CA GLN A 119 -1.16 21.77 8.87
C GLN A 119 -0.16 21.33 9.93
N LEU A 120 -0.21 20.05 10.29
CA LEU A 120 0.63 19.42 11.32
C LEU A 120 1.41 18.26 10.72
N THR A 121 2.61 17.99 11.25
CA THR A 121 3.44 16.85 10.84
C THR A 121 4.19 16.29 12.03
N ALA A 122 4.21 14.97 12.17
CA ALA A 122 4.91 14.30 13.26
C ALA A 122 5.52 12.96 12.80
N THR A 123 6.56 12.52 13.49
CA THR A 123 7.13 11.18 13.37
C THR A 123 7.30 10.62 14.77
N ASP A 124 6.76 9.44 15.02
CA ASP A 124 6.94 8.76 16.30
C ASP A 124 8.19 7.87 16.27
N ALA A 125 9.08 8.07 17.24
CA ALA A 125 10.35 7.35 17.29
C ALA A 125 10.21 5.87 17.68
N LYS A 126 9.14 5.50 18.38
CA LYS A 126 8.91 4.12 18.87
C LYS A 126 8.24 3.26 17.81
N SER A 127 7.22 3.79 17.14
CA SER A 127 6.48 3.09 16.09
C SER A 127 7.14 3.26 14.71
N GLY A 128 7.94 4.30 14.51
CA GLY A 128 8.53 4.67 13.21
C GLY A 128 7.52 5.26 12.22
N VAL A 129 6.28 5.53 12.66
CA VAL A 129 5.21 6.06 11.81
C VAL A 129 5.41 7.57 11.60
N TRP A 130 5.39 7.99 10.33
CA TRP A 130 5.33 9.38 9.93
C TRP A 130 3.92 9.73 9.50
N ALA A 131 3.40 10.88 9.94
CA ALA A 131 2.09 11.38 9.55
C ALA A 131 2.10 12.89 9.34
N GLN A 132 1.25 13.34 8.41
CA GLN A 132 0.93 14.74 8.16
C GLN A 132 -0.59 14.89 8.07
N VAL A 133 -1.13 15.83 8.82
CA VAL A 133 -2.56 16.18 8.81
C VAL A 133 -2.70 17.60 8.27
N THR A 134 -3.63 17.80 7.35
CA THR A 134 -4.12 19.11 6.93
C THR A 134 -5.60 19.17 7.23
N ALA A 135 -6.03 20.14 8.03
CA ALA A 135 -7.43 20.38 8.37
C ALA A 135 -7.84 21.76 7.87
N ALA A 136 -8.83 21.81 6.98
CA ALA A 136 -9.43 23.04 6.49
C ALA A 136 -10.73 23.30 7.24
N ASN A 137 -10.92 24.55 7.68
CA ASN A 137 -12.15 24.97 8.32
C ASN A 137 -13.31 25.03 7.31
N GLU A 138 -14.41 24.37 7.61
CA GLU A 138 -15.62 24.31 6.78
C GLU A 138 -16.86 24.65 7.62
N ASN A 139 -18.00 24.94 6.98
CA ASN A 139 -19.22 25.28 7.71
C ASN A 139 -19.80 24.13 8.58
N TYR A 140 -19.36 22.90 8.33
CA TYR A 140 -19.78 21.69 9.05
C TYR A 140 -18.73 21.18 10.05
N GLY A 141 -17.62 21.89 10.23
CA GLY A 141 -16.49 21.48 11.06
C GLY A 141 -15.16 21.56 10.29
N SER A 142 -14.50 20.43 10.09
CA SER A 142 -13.22 20.36 9.36
C SER A 142 -13.21 19.33 8.25
N ASP A 143 -12.69 19.69 7.07
CA ASP A 143 -12.21 18.74 6.06
C ASP A 143 -10.77 18.34 6.38
N VAL A 144 -10.53 17.04 6.58
CA VAL A 144 -9.26 16.51 7.10
C VAL A 144 -8.60 15.61 6.06
N SER A 145 -7.39 15.97 5.65
CA SER A 145 -6.51 15.16 4.81
C SER A 145 -5.38 14.57 5.63
N LEU A 146 -5.23 13.24 5.60
CA LEU A 146 -4.12 12.52 6.24
C LEU A 146 -3.18 11.96 5.18
N LYS A 147 -1.88 12.22 5.34
CA LYS A 147 -0.82 11.46 4.69
C LYS A 147 -0.06 10.67 5.75
N ILE A 148 0.14 9.38 5.50
CA ILE A 148 0.81 8.49 6.45
C ILE A 148 1.79 7.57 5.75
N LYS A 149 2.90 7.28 6.43
CA LYS A 149 3.85 6.24 6.07
C LYS A 149 4.06 5.32 7.27
N ASP A 150 3.65 4.06 7.11
CA ASP A 150 3.78 3.00 8.11
C ASP A 150 4.30 1.73 7.43
N GLY A 151 5.51 1.28 7.78
CA GLY A 151 6.14 0.08 7.21
C GLY A 151 5.96 -1.20 8.03
N ALA A 152 5.28 -1.14 9.17
CA ALA A 152 5.14 -2.25 10.11
C ALA A 152 3.74 -2.89 10.09
N GLY A 153 3.06 -2.85 8.93
CA GLY A 153 1.87 -3.66 8.67
C GLY A 153 2.17 -5.16 8.63
N PRO A 154 1.13 -6.03 8.63
CA PRO A 154 -0.27 -5.68 8.43
C PRO A 154 -0.99 -5.31 9.73
N ARG A 155 -1.73 -4.18 9.73
CA ARG A 155 -2.58 -3.77 10.85
C ARG A 155 -3.71 -2.83 10.41
N SER A 156 -4.81 -2.85 11.14
CA SER A 156 -5.92 -1.91 10.99
C SER A 156 -5.67 -0.67 11.84
N CYS A 157 -5.80 0.51 11.24
CA CYS A 157 -5.52 1.80 11.85
C CYS A 157 -6.70 2.76 11.65
N ARG A 158 -6.73 3.81 12.48
CA ARG A 158 -7.71 4.90 12.42
C ARG A 158 -7.07 6.22 12.83
N LEU A 159 -7.63 7.29 12.29
CA LEU A 159 -7.34 8.66 12.68
C LEU A 159 -8.44 9.10 13.62
N VAL A 160 -8.03 9.55 14.80
CA VAL A 160 -8.92 10.09 15.83
C VAL A 160 -8.57 11.56 16.02
N VAL A 161 -9.57 12.43 15.95
CA VAL A 161 -9.46 13.82 16.37
C VAL A 161 -9.88 13.92 17.83
N VAL A 162 -9.13 14.67 18.63
CA VAL A 162 -9.40 14.91 20.05
C VAL A 162 -9.62 16.41 20.27
N GLY A 163 -10.80 16.76 20.75
CA GLY A 163 -11.19 18.14 21.06
C GLY A 163 -10.52 18.65 22.33
N ARG A 164 -10.47 19.98 22.48
CA ARG A 164 -9.97 20.64 23.71
C ARG A 164 -10.82 20.33 24.95
N ASP A 165 -12.06 19.88 24.76
CA ASP A 165 -12.96 19.40 25.80
C ASP A 165 -12.77 17.91 26.15
N GLY A 166 -11.85 17.22 25.46
CA GLY A 166 -11.57 15.80 25.63
C GLY A 166 -12.51 14.87 24.86
N SER A 167 -13.43 15.40 24.04
CA SER A 167 -14.24 14.58 23.15
C SER A 167 -13.38 13.96 22.05
N GLU A 168 -13.69 12.72 21.66
CA GLU A 168 -12.96 11.99 20.61
C GLU A 168 -13.90 11.65 19.45
N GLN A 169 -13.43 11.86 18.22
CA GLN A 169 -14.14 11.44 17.01
C GLN A 169 -13.20 10.68 16.07
N VAL A 170 -13.66 9.57 15.51
CA VAL A 170 -12.95 8.87 14.44
C VAL A 170 -13.23 9.56 13.11
N VAL A 171 -12.17 10.01 12.44
CA VAL A 171 -12.26 10.69 11.13
C VAL A 171 -12.31 9.68 9.99
N THR A 172 -11.43 8.67 10.03
CA THR A 172 -11.30 7.66 8.97
C THR A 172 -10.53 6.43 9.47
N SER A 173 -10.71 5.28 8.81
CA SER A 173 -10.06 3.99 9.14
C SER A 173 -9.52 3.30 7.89
N TRP A 174 -8.40 2.58 8.01
CA TRP A 174 -7.73 1.91 6.90
C TRP A 174 -6.97 0.67 7.36
N ASN A 175 -6.49 -0.11 6.38
CA ASN A 175 -5.55 -1.21 6.61
C ASN A 175 -4.19 -0.87 6.01
N VAL A 176 -3.13 -1.06 6.79
CA VAL A 176 -1.75 -0.98 6.32
C VAL A 176 -1.36 -2.35 5.75
N PRO A 177 -0.94 -2.47 4.47
CA PRO A 177 -0.49 -3.73 3.90
C PRO A 177 0.81 -4.25 4.54
N ALA A 178 1.05 -5.56 4.45
CA ALA A 178 2.30 -6.16 4.95
C ALA A 178 3.51 -5.68 4.14
N HIS A 179 4.58 -5.28 4.83
CA HIS A 179 5.87 -4.88 4.24
C HIS A 179 5.81 -3.76 3.18
N ASP A 180 4.81 -2.88 3.24
CA ASP A 180 4.66 -1.75 2.32
C ASP A 180 4.73 -0.43 3.10
N ALA A 181 5.78 0.36 2.85
CA ALA A 181 5.95 1.69 3.41
C ALA A 181 5.65 2.79 2.38
N THR A 182 4.82 2.51 1.37
CA THR A 182 4.32 3.56 0.49
C THR A 182 3.44 4.54 1.26
N MET A 183 3.45 5.78 0.80
CA MET A 183 2.65 6.84 1.40
C MET A 183 1.19 6.63 1.03
N ILE A 184 0.33 6.54 2.04
CA ILE A 184 -1.12 6.44 1.90
C ILE A 184 -1.70 7.83 2.15
N THR A 185 -2.63 8.27 1.30
CA THR A 185 -3.37 9.53 1.47
C THR A 185 -4.84 9.21 1.65
N MET A 186 -5.47 9.85 2.62
CA MET A 186 -6.85 9.65 2.98
C MET A 186 -7.52 11.00 3.27
N GLN A 187 -8.84 11.03 3.12
CA GLN A 187 -9.67 12.19 3.44
C GLN A 187 -10.84 11.75 4.33
N GLY A 188 -11.32 12.67 5.17
CA GLY A 188 -12.49 12.48 6.01
C GLY A 188 -12.91 13.78 6.67
N GLY A 189 -14.13 13.83 7.21
CA GLY A 189 -14.65 15.00 7.91
C GLY A 189 -14.62 14.83 9.43
N ALA A 190 -14.44 15.95 10.15
CA ALA A 190 -14.65 16.05 11.59
C ALA A 190 -15.73 17.10 11.87
N ALA A 191 -16.58 16.87 12.88
CA ALA A 191 -17.59 17.86 13.28
C ALA A 191 -16.98 19.06 14.01
N MET A 192 -15.80 18.88 14.60
CA MET A 192 -15.03 19.94 15.26
C MET A 192 -14.37 20.84 14.22
N HIS A 193 -14.38 22.15 14.49
CA HIS A 193 -13.59 23.12 13.75
C HIS A 193 -12.10 23.05 14.16
N PRO A 194 -11.14 23.49 13.31
CA PRO A 194 -9.72 23.32 13.58
C PRO A 194 -9.23 23.97 14.88
N ASP A 195 -9.87 25.04 15.34
CA ASP A 195 -9.57 25.75 16.58
C ASP A 195 -10.09 25.03 17.85
N GLU A 196 -11.11 24.17 17.70
CA GLU A 196 -11.65 23.32 18.76
C GLU A 196 -10.82 22.05 19.00
N ILE A 197 -9.93 21.71 18.06
CA ILE A 197 -9.11 20.50 18.08
C ILE A 197 -7.83 20.73 18.90
N ASP A 198 -7.57 19.84 19.85
CA ASP A 198 -6.34 19.83 20.64
C ASP A 198 -5.22 19.06 19.90
N HIS A 199 -5.52 17.82 19.48
CA HIS A 199 -4.58 16.99 18.75
C HIS A 199 -5.26 15.92 17.90
N TYR A 200 -4.46 15.28 17.04
CA TYR A 200 -4.83 14.14 16.23
C TYR A 200 -4.01 12.94 16.65
N ASP A 201 -4.66 11.79 16.85
CA ASP A 201 -4.01 10.53 17.15
C ASP A 201 -4.23 9.54 16.00
N VAL A 202 -3.14 8.95 15.50
CA VAL A 202 -3.22 7.73 14.72
C VAL A 202 -3.13 6.56 15.69
N ARG A 203 -4.18 5.74 15.72
CA ARG A 203 -4.28 4.58 16.61
C ARG A 203 -4.55 3.32 15.81
N THR A 204 -4.13 2.18 16.34
CA THR A 204 -4.58 0.88 15.84
C THR A 204 -6.06 0.62 16.19
N ALA A 205 -6.64 -0.41 15.59
CA ALA A 205 -8.02 -0.84 15.89
C ALA A 205 -8.21 -1.34 17.33
N ASP A 206 -7.15 -1.79 18.00
CA ASP A 206 -7.13 -2.17 19.42
C ASP A 206 -6.77 -1.00 20.36
N GLY A 207 -6.51 0.20 19.81
CA GLY A 207 -6.34 1.43 20.60
C GLY A 207 -4.90 1.81 20.93
N GLN A 208 -3.91 1.07 20.45
CA GLN A 208 -2.51 1.46 20.59
C GLN A 208 -2.23 2.73 19.78
N GLN A 209 -1.75 3.77 20.44
CA GLN A 209 -1.30 4.99 19.78
C GLN A 209 0.00 4.74 19.00
N LEU A 210 0.01 5.16 17.73
CA LEU A 210 1.16 5.05 16.83
C LEU A 210 1.89 6.37 16.64
N VAL A 211 1.16 7.48 16.47
CA VAL A 211 1.71 8.83 16.38
C VAL A 211 0.66 9.84 16.82
N ARG A 212 1.10 10.91 17.49
CA ARG A 212 0.28 12.06 17.89
C ARG A 212 0.76 13.32 17.18
N LEU A 213 -0.17 14.10 16.66
CA LEU A 213 0.07 15.42 16.05
C LEU A 213 -0.66 16.48 16.87
N THR A 214 0.09 17.34 17.57
CA THR A 214 -0.48 18.39 18.42
C THR A 214 -0.69 19.67 17.62
N SER A 215 -1.88 20.28 17.75
CA SER A 215 -2.07 21.67 17.31
C SER A 215 -1.41 22.58 18.35
N HIS A 216 -0.57 23.52 17.90
CA HIS A 216 -0.01 24.54 18.80
C HIS A 216 -1.08 25.55 19.23
#